data_AF-A0A976X501-F1
#
_entry.id   AF-A0A976X501-F1
#
_cell.length_a   1.000
_cell.length_b   1.000
_cell.length_c   1.000
_cell.angle_alpha   90.00
_cell.angle_beta   90.00
_cell.angle_gamma   90.00
#
_symmetry.space_group_name_H-M   'P 1'
#
loop_
_entity.id
_entity.type
_entity.pdbx_description
1 polymer ?
#
loop_
_entity_poly.entity_id
_entity_poly.type
_entity_poly.pdbx_seq_one_letter_code
_entity_poly.pdbx_strand_id
1 'polypeptide(L)' 'MTNGISTISKEIIDFQKDTAWPDTQLAFNLHISVERLHDIKSMEKQPTNEEKELIENFIENNQDNFTK' A
#
# COMPACT_ATOMS: atom_id res chain seq x y z
N MET A 1 20.81 3.39 10.33
CA MET A 1 19.74 3.89 9.46
C MET A 1 18.42 3.64 10.17
N THR A 2 17.91 4.61 10.91
CA THR A 2 16.71 4.45 11.73
C THR A 2 15.49 4.90 10.95
N ASN A 3 14.91 4.03 10.12
CA ASN A 3 13.50 4.17 9.75
C ASN A 3 12.77 2.97 10.36
N GLY A 4 12.54 3.09 11.67
CA GLY A 4 11.90 2.09 12.48
C GLY A 4 10.52 1.74 11.94
N ILE A 5 10.29 0.45 11.72
CA ILE A 5 8.98 -0.19 11.55
C ILE A 5 8.06 0.63 10.64
N SER A 6 8.43 0.74 9.36
CA SER A 6 7.44 1.09 8.35
C SER A 6 6.42 -0.05 8.31
N THR A 7 5.24 0.16 8.89
CA THR A 7 4.12 -0.77 8.70
C THR A 7 3.57 -0.52 7.32
N ILE A 8 3.39 -1.56 6.52
CA ILE A 8 2.76 -1.51 5.19
C ILE A 8 1.45 -0.70 5.14
N SER A 9 0.66 -0.72 6.22
CA SER A 9 -0.52 0.13 6.39
C SER A 9 -0.22 1.62 6.21
N LYS A 10 0.91 2.09 6.76
CA LYS A 10 1.36 3.47 6.65
C LYS A 10 1.80 3.80 5.22
N GLU A 11 2.56 2.90 4.58
CA GLU A 11 3.00 3.08 3.19
C GLU A 11 1.81 3.22 2.24
N ILE A 12 0.78 2.37 2.41
CA ILE A 12 -0.47 2.47 1.66
C ILE A 12 -1.14 3.84 1.87
N ILE A 13 -1.26 4.29 3.13
CA ILE A 13 -1.90 5.56 3.47
C ILE A 13 -1.14 6.75 2.86
N ASP A 14 0.18 6.74 2.98
CA ASP A 14 1.02 7.83 2.46
C ASP A 14 0.98 7.85 0.93
N PHE A 15 1.05 6.69 0.27
CA PHE A 15 0.87 6.59 -1.18
C PHE A 15 -0.48 7.14 -1.65
N GLN A 16 -1.58 6.80 -0.98
CA GLN A 16 -2.92 7.30 -1.33
C GLN A 16 -3.05 8.80 -1.12
N LYS A 17 -2.38 9.37 -0.10
CA LYS A 17 -2.35 10.82 0.12
C LYS A 17 -1.59 11.54 -1.00
N ASP A 18 -0.43 11.01 -1.40
CA ASP A 18 0.42 11.62 -2.42
C ASP A 18 -0.21 11.55 -3.81
N THR A 19 -0.88 10.44 -4.12
CA THR A 19 -1.52 10.20 -5.42
C THR A 19 -2.98 10.63 -5.50
N ALA A 20 -3.61 10.94 -4.36
CA ALA A 20 -5.05 11.12 -4.21
C ALA A 20 -5.89 9.92 -4.69
N TRP A 21 -5.33 8.70 -4.68
CA TRP A 21 -6.04 7.52 -5.13
C TRP A 21 -7.01 6.97 -4.08
N PRO A 22 -8.27 6.68 -4.46
CA PRO A 22 -9.22 6.04 -3.56
C PRO A 22 -8.87 4.56 -3.33
N ASP A 23 -9.35 4.01 -2.21
CA ASP A 23 -9.19 2.58 -1.86
C ASP A 23 -9.67 1.63 -2.96
N THR A 24 -10.76 1.99 -3.64
CA THR A 24 -11.29 1.23 -4.77
C THR A 24 -10.31 1.11 -5.92
N GLN A 25 -9.61 2.20 -6.27
CA GLN A 25 -8.63 2.23 -7.35
C GLN A 25 -7.38 1.46 -6.94
N LEU A 26 -6.87 1.66 -5.72
CA LEU A 26 -5.68 0.95 -5.26
C LEU A 26 -5.92 -0.56 -5.16
N ALA A 27 -7.03 -0.98 -4.54
CA ALA A 27 -7.40 -2.39 -4.43
C ALA A 27 -7.54 -3.05 -5.80
N PHE A 28 -8.15 -2.36 -6.77
CA PHE A 28 -8.26 -2.84 -8.15
C PHE A 28 -6.89 -3.09 -8.80
N ASN A 29 -5.94 -2.16 -8.65
CA ASN A 29 -4.60 -2.31 -9.22
C ASN A 29 -3.77 -3.40 -8.53
N LEU A 30 -3.98 -3.60 -7.23
CA LEU A 30 -3.32 -4.65 -6.45
C LEU A 30 -3.95 -6.03 -6.62
N HIS A 31 -5.06 -6.13 -7.37
CA HIS A 31 -5.85 -7.34 -7.52
C HIS A 31 -6.32 -7.93 -6.18
N ILE A 32 -6.61 -7.07 -5.19
CA ILE A 32 -7.19 -7.47 -3.90
C ILE A 32 -8.57 -6.81 -3.71
N SER A 33 -9.37 -7.35 -2.82
CA SER A 33 -10.65 -6.74 -2.46
C SER A 33 -10.45 -5.44 -1.67
N VAL A 34 -11.39 -4.50 -1.82
CA VAL A 34 -11.39 -3.24 -1.05
C VAL A 34 -11.44 -3.51 0.46
N GLU A 35 -12.25 -4.48 0.88
CA GLU A 35 -12.29 -4.95 2.27
C GLU A 35 -10.93 -5.48 2.74
N ARG A 36 -10.22 -6.24 1.90
CA ARG A 36 -8.89 -6.76 2.22
C ARG A 36 -7.87 -5.63 2.39
N LEU A 37 -7.93 -4.62 1.53
CA LEU A 37 -7.11 -3.41 1.65
C LEU A 37 -7.44 -2.67 2.96
N HIS A 38 -8.72 -2.55 3.33
CA HIS A 38 -9.13 -1.95 4.60
C HIS A 38 -8.61 -2.72 5.81
N ASP A 39 -8.73 -4.06 5.83
CA ASP A 39 -8.21 -4.92 6.90
C ASP A 39 -6.70 -4.71 7.14
N ILE A 40 -5.93 -4.53 6.04
CA ILE A 40 -4.48 -4.28 6.10
C ILE A 40 -4.21 -2.86 6.57
N LYS A 41 -4.95 -1.86 6.07
CA LYS A 41 -4.82 -0.44 6.48
C LYS A 41 -5.18 -0.22 7.95
N SER A 42 -6.20 -0.90 8.46
CA SER A 42 -6.63 -0.81 9.87
C SER A 42 -5.73 -1.60 10.82
N MET A 43 -4.77 -2.36 10.29
CA MET A 43 -3.94 -3.32 11.03
C MET A 43 -4.78 -4.43 11.70
N GLU A 44 -6.04 -4.62 11.30
CA GLU A 44 -6.91 -5.71 11.79
C GLU A 44 -6.40 -7.07 11.33
N LYS A 45 -5.85 -7.14 10.12
CA LYS A 45 -5.18 -8.34 9.62
C LYS A 45 -3.80 -8.01 9.08
N GLN A 46 -2.84 -8.87 9.38
CA GLN A 46 -1.54 -8.82 8.74
C GLN A 46 -1.67 -9.30 7.28
N PRO A 47 -1.02 -8.63 6.32
CA PRO A 47 -0.92 -9.14 4.97
C PRO A 47 -0.08 -10.41 4.94
N THR A 48 -0.34 -11.27 3.96
CA THR A 48 0.56 -12.37 3.63
C THR A 48 1.86 -11.81 3.05
N ASN A 49 2.91 -12.65 3.00
CA ASN A 49 4.17 -12.24 2.37
C ASN A 49 3.96 -11.85 0.90
N GLU A 50 3.12 -12.60 0.18
CA GLU A 50 2.78 -12.31 -1.22
C GLU A 50 2.07 -10.95 -1.37
N GLU A 51 1.06 -10.68 -0.54
CA GLU A 51 0.35 -9.38 -0.57
C GLU A 51 1.29 -8.24 -0.20
N LYS A 52 2.18 -8.46 0.77
CA LYS A 52 3.18 -7.50 1.19
C LYS A 52 4.10 -7.14 0.03
N GLU A 53 4.69 -8.15 -0.62
CA GLU A 53 5.56 -7.94 -1.77
C GLU A 53 4.82 -7.24 -2.93
N LEU A 54 3.56 -7.62 -3.19
CA LEU A 54 2.77 -7.01 -4.27
C LEU A 54 2.52 -5.52 -4.01
N ILE A 55 2.15 -5.16 -2.78
CA ILE A 55 1.90 -3.78 -2.37
C ILE A 55 3.19 -2.94 -2.38
N GLU A 56 4.27 -3.45 -1.79
CA GLU A 56 5.57 -2.76 -1.75
C GLU A 56 6.06 -2.49 -3.18
N ASN A 57 6.11 -3.53 -4.03
CA ASN A 57 6.50 -3.38 -5.43
C ASN A 57 5.59 -2.40 -6.18
N PHE A 58 4.28 -2.41 -5.92
CA PHE A 58 3.37 -1.49 -6.58
C PHE A 58 3.65 -0.04 -6.18
N ILE A 59 3.80 0.23 -4.89
CA ILE A 59 4.07 1.57 -4.37
C ILE A 59 5.41 2.07 -4.88
N GLU A 60 6.49 1.28 -4.80
CA GLU A 60 7.82 1.66 -5.27
C GLU A 60 7.82 2.01 -6.76
N ASN A 61 7.19 1.17 -7.60
CA ASN A 61 7.10 1.42 -9.04
C ASN A 61 6.32 2.70 -9.37
N ASN A 62 5.30 3.05 -8.58
CA ASN A 62 4.51 4.25 -8.81
C ASN A 62 5.11 5.50 -8.16
N GLN A 63 5.89 5.38 -7.08
CA GLN A 63 6.60 6.50 -6.44
C GLN A 63 7.74 7.04 -7.32
N ASP A 64 8.47 6.18 -8.04
CA ASP A 64 9.55 6.61 -8.93
C ASP A 64 9.04 7.53 -10.07
N ASN A 65 7.77 7.35 -10.47
CA ASN A 65 7.13 8.16 -11.51
C ASN A 65 6.80 9.60 -11.06
N PHE A 66 6.80 9.91 -9.77
CA PHE A 66 6.57 11.28 -9.25
C PHE A 66 7.87 12.06 -8.99
N THR A 67 9.04 11.43 -9.12
CA THR A 67 10.34 12.04 -8.80
C THR A 67 11.17 12.39 -10.05
N LYS A 68 10.61 12.22 -11.25
CA LYS A 68 11.25 12.56 -12.54
C LYS A 68 10.67 13.81 -13.20
#